data_AF-A0A7V9AFW1-F1
#
_entry.id   AF-A0A7V9AFW1-F1
#
_cell.length_a   1.000
_cell.length_b   1.000
_cell.length_c   1.000
_cell.angle_alpha   90.00
_cell.angle_beta   90.00
_cell.angle_gamma   90.00
#
_symmetry.space_group_name_H-M   'P 1'
#
loop_
_entity.id
_entity.type
_entity.pdbx_description
1 polymer ?
#
loop_
_entity_poly.entity_id
_entity_poly.type
_entity_poly.pdbx_seq_one_letter_code
_entity_poly.pdbx_strand_id
1 'polypeptide(L)'
;MISALARIAKAEVLWSPDSKRFAYLSNDLTPPAGNLFSTPLPAPQRKQTAVYQVSGQSFTRVELPLSDVPGRESDAELTGAILGHEYTQPVRWEKPNVLLLERHEYYEKLGPTESDGVKFESIHTLARWYRITATIAPDGKAAVIWKLRKDR
;
A
#
# COMPACT_ATOMS: atom_id res chain seq x y z
N MET A 1 29.11 17.84 -9.42
CA MET A 1 28.84 17.16 -8.14
C MET A 1 27.32 17.08 -7.95
N ILE A 2 26.65 16.06 -8.48
CA ILE A 2 25.35 15.56 -7.96
C ILE A 2 25.37 14.05 -8.22
N SER A 3 25.53 13.29 -7.13
CA SER A 3 25.47 11.84 -7.11
C SER A 3 24.00 11.42 -7.26
N ALA A 4 23.62 10.92 -8.43
CA ALA A 4 22.38 10.19 -8.60
C ALA A 4 22.62 8.75 -8.13
N LEU A 5 22.58 8.54 -6.81
CA LEU A 5 22.41 7.19 -6.28
C LEU A 5 20.98 6.77 -6.56
N ALA A 6 20.79 6.09 -7.69
CA ALA A 6 19.72 5.14 -7.84
C ALA A 6 19.78 4.22 -6.61
N ARG A 7 18.88 4.42 -5.65
CA ARG A 7 18.65 3.45 -4.59
C ARG A 7 18.09 2.22 -5.29
N ILE A 8 18.97 1.29 -5.62
CA ILE A 8 18.61 -0.11 -5.80
C ILE A 8 17.98 -0.49 -4.46
N ALA A 9 16.65 -0.48 -4.39
CA ALA A 9 15.93 -0.96 -3.23
C ALA A 9 16.27 -2.45 -3.10
N LYS A 10 17.24 -2.78 -2.24
CA LYS A 10 17.41 -4.16 -1.77
C LYS A 10 16.03 -4.63 -1.33
N ALA A 11 15.52 -5.71 -1.90
CA ALA A 11 14.30 -6.34 -1.42
C ALA A 11 14.58 -6.77 0.04
N GLU A 12 14.15 -5.95 0.99
CA GLU A 12 14.39 -6.18 2.40
C GLU A 12 13.45 -7.29 2.86
N VAL A 13 14.04 -8.45 3.17
CA VAL A 13 13.30 -9.59 3.73
C VAL A 13 13.28 -9.41 5.25
N LEU A 14 12.08 -9.22 5.81
CA LEU A 14 11.87 -9.14 7.25
C LEU A 14 11.51 -10.53 7.78
N TRP A 15 12.43 -11.11 8.54
CA TRP A 15 12.20 -12.39 9.24
C TRP A 15 11.43 -12.19 10.54
N SER A 16 10.51 -13.11 10.83
CA SER A 16 9.88 -13.17 12.15
C SER A 16 10.92 -13.56 13.23
N PRO A 17 10.73 -13.13 14.48
CA PRO A 17 11.66 -13.45 15.57
C PRO A 17 11.91 -14.94 15.81
N ASP A 18 10.96 -15.82 15.45
CA ASP A 18 11.09 -17.27 15.56
C ASP A 18 11.59 -17.96 14.28
N SER A 19 11.95 -17.18 13.25
CA SER A 19 12.37 -17.64 11.92
C SER A 19 11.36 -18.55 11.20
N LYS A 20 10.10 -18.62 11.65
CA LYS A 20 9.06 -19.43 11.00
C LYS A 20 8.32 -18.68 9.91
N ARG A 21 8.54 -17.37 9.75
CA ARG A 21 7.88 -16.53 8.76
C ARG A 21 8.84 -15.49 8.23
N PHE A 22 8.56 -15.01 7.03
CA PHE A 22 9.20 -13.82 6.50
C PHE A 22 8.23 -13.02 5.64
N ALA A 23 8.50 -11.73 5.53
CA ALA A 23 7.77 -10.80 4.67
C ALA A 23 8.76 -10.07 3.77
N TYR A 24 8.39 -9.81 2.52
CA TYR A 24 9.17 -8.96 1.65
C TYR A 24 8.26 -8.14 0.75
N LEU A 25 8.78 -7.04 0.24
CA LEU A 25 8.07 -6.21 -0.71
C LEU A 25 8.11 -6.83 -2.10
N SER A 26 6.95 -7.16 -2.66
CA SER A 26 6.78 -7.55 -4.05
C SER A 26 6.30 -6.34 -4.86
N ASN A 27 6.92 -6.11 -6.01
CA ASN A 27 6.46 -5.10 -6.97
C ASN A 27 5.61 -5.79 -8.03
N ASP A 28 4.40 -5.28 -8.28
CA ASP A 28 3.74 -5.53 -9.55
C ASP A 28 4.33 -4.54 -10.55
N LEU A 29 5.17 -5.04 -11.47
CA LEU A 29 5.88 -4.22 -12.45
C LEU A 29 5.02 -3.87 -13.66
N THR A 30 3.70 -3.74 -13.50
CA THR A 30 2.83 -3.34 -14.60
C THR A 30 2.87 -1.81 -14.75
N PRO A 31 3.59 -1.24 -15.74
CA PRO A 31 3.54 0.20 -15.97
C PRO A 31 2.13 0.61 -16.41
N PRO A 32 1.58 1.73 -15.91
CA PRO A 32 0.27 2.19 -16.35
C PRO A 32 0.33 2.64 -17.82
N ALA A 33 -0.74 2.36 -18.56
CA ALA A 33 -0.96 2.92 -19.88
C ALA A 33 -1.76 4.22 -19.74
N GLY A 34 -1.17 5.37 -20.09
CA GLY A 34 -1.85 6.68 -20.05
C GLY A 34 -1.76 7.41 -18.71
N ASN A 35 -2.49 8.52 -18.59
CA ASN A 35 -2.62 9.30 -17.36
C ASN A 35 -3.90 8.89 -16.58
N LEU A 36 -4.04 9.30 -15.32
CA LEU A 36 -5.17 8.91 -14.46
C LEU A 36 -6.54 9.41 -14.93
N PHE A 37 -6.59 10.29 -15.93
CA PHE A 37 -7.81 10.82 -16.51
C PHE A 37 -8.04 10.32 -17.95
N SER A 38 -7.30 9.30 -18.38
CA SER A 38 -7.46 8.67 -19.70
C SER A 38 -8.66 7.74 -19.74
N THR A 39 -9.20 7.51 -20.93
CA THR A 39 -10.27 6.53 -21.20
C THR A 39 -9.72 5.39 -22.06
N PRO A 40 -9.71 4.13 -21.59
CA PRO A 40 -10.18 3.67 -20.28
C PRO A 40 -9.24 4.09 -19.14
N LEU A 41 -9.79 4.12 -17.92
CA LEU A 41 -9.02 4.43 -16.71
C LEU A 41 -7.91 3.38 -16.52
N PRO A 42 -6.63 3.79 -16.32
CA PRO A 42 -5.57 2.84 -16.04
C PRO A 42 -5.78 2.14 -14.69
N ALA A 43 -5.32 0.89 -14.59
CA ALA A 43 -5.26 0.20 -13.32
C ALA A 43 -4.30 0.93 -12.35
N PRO A 44 -4.62 1.01 -11.04
CA PRO A 44 -3.71 1.59 -10.07
C PRO A 44 -2.37 0.87 -10.05
N GLN A 45 -1.28 1.61 -9.86
CA GLN A 45 0.02 0.99 -9.61
C GLN A 45 0.02 0.35 -8.22
N ARG A 46 0.41 -0.92 -8.15
CA ARG A 46 0.42 -1.70 -6.90
C ARG A 46 1.83 -2.16 -6.54
N LYS A 47 2.21 -1.99 -5.29
CA LYS A 47 3.24 -2.86 -4.69
C LYS A 47 2.72 -3.40 -3.36
N GLN A 48 2.95 -4.68 -3.13
CA GLN A 48 2.32 -5.39 -2.03
C GLN A 48 3.33 -6.27 -1.31
N THR A 49 3.16 -6.35 -0.01
CA THR A 49 3.92 -7.27 0.82
C THR A 49 3.47 -8.70 0.54
N ALA A 50 4.43 -9.59 0.22
CA ALA A 50 4.22 -11.02 0.23
C ALA A 50 4.73 -11.59 1.56
N VAL A 51 3.95 -12.47 2.17
CA VAL A 51 4.27 -13.12 3.45
C VAL A 51 4.29 -14.63 3.26
N TYR A 52 5.27 -15.27 3.89
CA TYR A 52 5.47 -16.71 3.83
C TYR A 52 5.61 -17.29 5.24
N GLN A 53 5.10 -18.50 5.42
CA GLN A 53 5.15 -19.24 6.69
C GLN A 53 5.64 -20.66 6.46
N VAL A 54 6.45 -21.18 7.39
CA VAL A 54 6.83 -22.60 7.42
C VAL A 54 5.58 -23.48 7.55
N SER A 55 5.45 -24.43 6.64
CA SER A 55 4.44 -25.49 6.62
C SER A 55 5.12 -26.80 6.27
N GLY A 56 5.35 -27.65 7.27
CA GLY A 56 6.14 -28.87 7.11
C GLY A 56 7.62 -28.55 6.81
N GLN A 57 8.09 -28.92 5.62
CA GLN A 57 9.48 -28.73 5.18
C GLN A 57 9.66 -27.54 4.22
N SER A 58 8.61 -26.79 3.90
CA SER A 58 8.64 -25.69 2.95
C SER A 58 7.97 -24.43 3.50
N PHE A 59 8.08 -23.34 2.76
CA PHE A 59 7.36 -22.11 3.03
C PHE A 59 6.14 -22.00 2.11
N THR A 60 4.97 -21.76 2.68
CA THR A 60 3.74 -21.49 1.95
C THR A 60 3.38 -20.01 2.06
N ARG A 61 2.80 -19.46 0.99
CA ARG A 61 2.34 -18.07 0.97
C ARG A 61 1.14 -17.91 1.89
N VAL A 62 1.18 -16.89 2.75
CA VAL A 62 0.07 -16.46 3.60
C VAL A 62 -0.71 -15.40 2.84
N GLU A 63 -2.00 -15.63 2.63
CA GLU A 63 -2.87 -14.63 2.03
C GLU A 63 -3.28 -13.60 3.09
N LEU A 64 -3.03 -12.32 2.81
CA LEU A 64 -3.42 -11.23 3.68
C LEU A 64 -4.70 -10.59 3.13
N PRO A 65 -5.80 -10.50 3.90
CA PRO A 65 -7.04 -9.89 3.44
C PRO A 65 -6.93 -8.37 3.38
N LEU A 66 -6.22 -7.86 2.37
CA LEU A 66 -5.90 -6.44 2.21
C LEU A 66 -6.83 -5.69 1.25
N SER A 67 -7.81 -6.37 0.65
CA SER A 67 -8.72 -5.77 -0.33
C SER A 67 -9.73 -4.81 0.29
N ASP A 68 -10.19 -5.11 1.51
CA ASP A 68 -11.27 -4.37 2.17
C ASP A 68 -10.70 -3.24 3.03
N VAL A 69 -10.45 -2.09 2.42
CA VAL A 69 -9.91 -0.91 3.10
C VAL A 69 -11.05 -0.16 3.80
N PRO A 70 -11.08 -0.12 5.14
CA PRO A 70 -12.21 0.42 5.87
C PRO A 70 -12.28 1.95 5.77
N GLY A 71 -13.51 2.47 5.68
CA GLY A 71 -13.80 3.90 5.67
C GLY A 71 -13.62 4.59 4.32
N ARG A 72 -13.06 3.91 3.31
CA ARG A 72 -12.84 4.47 1.96
C ARG A 72 -14.13 4.93 1.29
N GLU A 73 -15.17 4.10 1.30
CA GLU A 73 -16.45 4.41 0.64
C GLU A 73 -17.21 5.56 1.30
N SER A 74 -16.99 5.77 2.60
CA SER A 74 -17.61 6.85 3.39
C SER A 74 -16.79 8.14 3.41
N ASP A 75 -15.64 8.17 2.73
CA ASP A 75 -14.73 9.32 2.76
C ASP A 75 -15.17 10.40 1.77
N ALA A 76 -15.82 11.45 2.30
CA ALA A 76 -16.37 12.54 1.49
C ALA A 76 -15.30 13.26 0.65
N GLU A 77 -14.05 13.35 1.11
CA GLU A 77 -12.98 14.02 0.35
C GLU A 77 -12.59 13.23 -0.90
N LEU A 78 -12.74 11.91 -0.86
CA LEU A 78 -12.44 11.02 -1.98
C LEU A 78 -13.57 10.96 -3.03
N THR A 79 -14.68 11.69 -2.82
CA THR A 79 -15.77 11.75 -3.81
C THR A 79 -15.24 12.33 -5.13
N GLY A 80 -15.35 11.54 -6.20
CA GLY A 80 -14.84 11.90 -7.53
C GLY A 80 -13.32 11.78 -7.69
N ALA A 81 -12.61 11.29 -6.68
CA ALA A 81 -11.17 11.04 -6.74
C ALA A 81 -10.87 9.66 -7.34
N ILE A 82 -9.77 9.56 -8.08
CA ILE A 82 -9.31 8.36 -8.78
C ILE A 82 -8.07 7.83 -8.04
N LEU A 83 -8.08 6.57 -7.64
CA LEU A 83 -6.91 5.92 -7.03
C LEU A 83 -5.83 5.68 -8.08
N GLY A 84 -4.69 6.35 -7.96
CA GLY A 84 -3.57 6.19 -8.90
C GLY A 84 -2.49 5.23 -8.43
N HIS A 85 -2.13 5.32 -7.15
CA HIS A 85 -1.07 4.50 -6.57
C HIS A 85 -1.50 3.93 -5.23
N GLU A 86 -1.26 2.65 -5.04
CA GLU A 86 -1.36 2.00 -3.73
C GLU A 86 -0.13 1.14 -3.42
N TYR A 87 0.32 1.24 -2.18
CA TYR A 87 1.55 0.62 -1.74
C TYR A 87 1.40 0.07 -0.34
N THR A 88 1.57 -1.24 -0.16
CA THR A 88 1.60 -1.88 1.16
C THR A 88 2.98 -2.47 1.44
N GLN A 89 3.70 -1.90 2.41
CA GLN A 89 5.04 -2.33 2.82
C GLN A 89 5.04 -3.01 4.18
N PRO A 90 5.96 -3.97 4.41
CA PRO A 90 6.21 -4.48 5.74
C PRO A 90 7.07 -3.48 6.52
N VAL A 91 6.71 -3.23 7.77
CA VAL A 91 7.45 -2.33 8.66
C VAL A 91 8.36 -3.12 9.59
N ARG A 92 7.78 -4.07 10.33
CA ARG A 92 8.49 -4.97 11.27
C ARG A 92 7.56 -6.06 11.76
N TRP A 93 8.14 -7.12 12.31
CA TRP A 93 7.42 -8.08 13.15
C TRP A 93 7.33 -7.53 14.59
N GLU A 94 6.12 -7.43 15.14
CA GLU A 94 5.90 -7.06 16.54
C GLU A 94 5.98 -8.28 17.46
N LYS A 95 5.53 -9.43 16.96
CA LYS A 95 5.61 -10.75 17.59
C LYS A 95 5.91 -11.79 16.51
N PRO A 96 6.29 -13.04 16.87
CA PRO A 96 6.51 -14.12 15.89
C PRO A 96 5.40 -14.34 14.86
N ASN A 97 4.16 -14.00 15.22
CA ASN A 97 2.97 -14.15 14.38
C ASN A 97 2.21 -12.84 14.14
N VAL A 98 2.79 -11.68 14.48
CA VAL A 98 2.17 -10.36 14.30
C VAL A 98 3.09 -9.49 13.46
N LEU A 99 2.66 -9.19 12.23
CA LEU A 99 3.36 -8.33 11.27
C LEU A 99 2.70 -6.96 11.23
N LEU A 100 3.51 -5.92 11.37
CA LEU A 100 3.08 -4.54 11.15
C LEU A 100 3.36 -4.13 9.71
N LEU A 101 2.36 -3.59 9.03
CA LEU A 101 2.44 -3.06 7.68
C LEU A 101 2.01 -1.59 7.66
N GLU A 102 2.46 -0.88 6.64
CA GLU A 102 1.93 0.44 6.28
C GLU A 102 1.38 0.39 4.86
N ARG A 103 0.17 0.94 4.66
CA ARG A 103 -0.42 1.14 3.34
C ARG A 103 -0.57 2.62 3.05
N HIS A 104 -0.13 3.02 1.86
CA HIS A 104 -0.29 4.35 1.31
C HIS A 104 -1.17 4.27 0.09
N GLU A 105 -2.15 5.16 0.02
CA GLU A 105 -3.05 5.31 -1.13
C GLU A 105 -3.01 6.77 -1.58
N TYR A 106 -2.76 6.98 -2.86
CA TYR A 106 -2.68 8.29 -3.48
C TYR A 106 -3.77 8.39 -4.53
N TYR A 107 -4.60 9.40 -4.34
CA TYR A 107 -5.73 9.71 -5.19
C TYR A 107 -5.51 11.03 -5.88
N GLU A 108 -6.06 11.17 -7.08
CA GLU A 108 -6.11 12.42 -7.81
C GLU A 108 -7.55 12.80 -8.11
N LYS A 109 -7.85 14.09 -8.02
CA LYS A 109 -9.17 14.66 -8.25
C LYS A 109 -9.01 15.96 -9.01
N LEU A 110 -9.84 16.18 -10.03
CA LEU A 110 -9.98 17.51 -10.61
C LEU A 110 -10.84 18.38 -9.70
N GLY A 111 -10.40 19.60 -9.45
CA GLY A 111 -11.17 20.56 -8.69
C GLY A 111 -10.86 22.01 -9.05
N PRO A 112 -11.80 22.91 -8.75
CA PRO A 112 -11.62 24.34 -8.97
C PRO A 112 -10.49 24.85 -8.09
N THR A 113 -9.61 25.62 -8.71
CA THR A 113 -8.46 26.27 -8.07
C THR A 113 -8.48 27.74 -8.44
N GLU A 114 -8.14 28.61 -7.49
CA GLU A 114 -8.04 30.04 -7.71
C GLU A 114 -6.61 30.49 -7.41
N SER A 115 -5.98 31.17 -8.37
CA SER A 115 -4.67 31.79 -8.22
C SER A 115 -4.72 33.16 -8.88
N ASP A 116 -4.29 34.20 -8.17
CA ASP A 116 -4.29 35.59 -8.66
C ASP A 116 -5.64 36.05 -9.24
N GLY A 117 -6.75 35.60 -8.65
CA GLY A 117 -8.11 35.93 -9.08
C GLY A 117 -8.58 35.18 -10.34
N VAL A 118 -7.77 34.28 -10.89
CA VAL A 118 -8.13 33.42 -12.03
C VAL A 118 -8.57 32.05 -11.52
N LYS A 119 -9.76 31.60 -11.95
CA LYS A 119 -10.30 30.27 -11.65
C LYS A 119 -9.99 29.30 -12.79
N PHE A 120 -9.42 28.16 -12.45
CA PHE A 120 -9.13 27.07 -13.38
C PHE A 120 -9.26 25.71 -12.69
N GLU A 121 -9.46 24.65 -13.47
CA GLU A 121 -9.43 23.28 -12.96
C GLU A 121 -7.99 22.82 -12.78
N SER A 122 -7.67 22.22 -11.64
CA SER A 122 -6.36 21.62 -11.41
C SER A 122 -6.47 20.27 -10.72
N ILE A 123 -5.39 19.48 -10.80
CA ILE A 123 -5.31 18.17 -10.17
C ILE A 123 -4.90 18.37 -8.71
N HIS A 124 -5.75 17.89 -7.81
CA HIS A 124 -5.50 17.84 -6.38
C HIS A 124 -5.12 16.42 -5.98
N THR A 125 -3.98 16.27 -5.31
CA THR A 125 -3.56 14.99 -4.75
C THR A 125 -4.09 14.82 -3.34
N LEU A 126 -4.75 13.69 -3.08
CA LEU A 126 -5.23 13.30 -1.76
C LEU A 126 -4.49 12.02 -1.34
N ALA A 127 -4.19 11.89 -0.04
CA ALA A 127 -3.50 10.71 0.47
C ALA A 127 -4.23 10.09 1.66
N ARG A 128 -4.21 8.76 1.73
CA ARG A 128 -4.65 7.98 2.89
C ARG A 128 -3.56 7.03 3.34
N TRP A 129 -3.26 7.07 4.62
CA TRP A 129 -2.14 6.36 5.22
C TRP A 129 -2.69 5.45 6.30
N TYR A 130 -2.46 4.16 6.19
CA TYR A 130 -2.97 3.17 7.11
C TYR A 130 -1.83 2.43 7.78
N ARG A 131 -1.98 2.19 9.07
CA ARG A 131 -1.24 1.15 9.78
C ARG A 131 -2.09 -0.11 9.80
N ILE A 132 -1.50 -1.24 9.43
CA ILE A 132 -2.20 -2.53 9.39
C ILE A 132 -1.45 -3.49 10.32
N THR A 133 -2.18 -4.09 11.25
CA THR A 133 -1.66 -5.14 12.12
C THR A 133 -2.19 -6.47 11.62
N ALA A 134 -1.33 -7.30 11.05
CA ALA A 134 -1.68 -8.63 10.55
C ALA A 134 -1.30 -9.69 11.59
N THR A 135 -2.28 -10.47 12.05
CA THR A 135 -2.06 -11.63 12.92
C THR A 135 -2.21 -12.90 12.10
N ILE A 136 -1.17 -13.74 12.10
CA ILE A 136 -1.09 -14.95 11.27
C ILE A 136 -1.26 -16.18 12.16
N ALA A 137 -2.27 -16.99 11.88
CA ALA A 137 -2.54 -18.21 12.59
C ALA A 137 -1.61 -19.36 12.12
N PRO A 138 -1.43 -20.43 12.94
CA PRO A 138 -0.61 -21.58 12.55
C PRO A 138 -1.09 -22.29 11.28
N ASP A 139 -2.37 -22.20 10.93
CA ASP A 139 -2.94 -22.77 9.70
C ASP A 139 -2.70 -21.91 8.44
N GLY A 140 -1.99 -20.78 8.58
CA GLY A 140 -1.68 -19.87 7.49
C GLY A 140 -2.78 -18.87 7.16
N LYS A 141 -3.88 -18.82 7.93
CA LYS A 141 -4.87 -17.75 7.81
C LYS A 141 -4.39 -16.49 8.51
N ALA A 142 -4.76 -15.34 7.97
CA ALA A 142 -4.44 -14.04 8.57
C ALA A 142 -5.70 -13.23 8.85
N ALA A 143 -5.68 -12.52 9.98
CA ALA A 143 -6.63 -11.45 10.28
C ALA A 143 -5.89 -10.12 10.29
N VAL A 144 -6.55 -9.04 9.84
CA VAL A 144 -5.94 -7.71 9.79
C VAL A 144 -6.79 -6.71 10.56
N ILE A 145 -6.11 -5.80 11.26
CA ILE A 145 -6.72 -4.63 11.89
C ILE A 145 -6.12 -3.40 11.24
N TRP A 146 -6.98 -2.54 10.73
CA TRP A 146 -6.62 -1.30 10.05
C TRP A 146 -6.76 -0.11 11.00
N LYS A 147 -5.83 0.84 10.89
CA LYS A 147 -5.93 2.14 11.54
C LYS A 147 -5.53 3.22 10.55
N LEU A 148 -6.50 4.05 10.13
CA LEU A 148 -6.22 5.26 9.38
C LEU A 148 -5.38 6.21 10.26
N ARG A 149 -4.30 6.72 9.70
CA ARG A 149 -3.48 7.79 10.29
C ARG A 149 -4.06 9.12 9.81
N LYS A 150 -4.42 9.99 10.74
CA LYS A 150 -5.02 11.31 10.44
C LYS A 150 -3.96 12.42 10.36
N ASP A 151 -2.70 12.06 10.54
CA ASP A 151 -1.65 12.95 10.99
C ASP A 151 -0.31 12.59 10.31
N ARG A 152 0.02 13.37 9.28
CA ARG A 152 1.39 13.76 8.96
C ARG A 152 1.44 15.10 8.24
#